data_AF-R9IYT6-F1
#
_entry.id   AF-R9IYT6-F1
#
_cell.length_a   1.000
_cell.length_b   1.000
_cell.length_c   1.000
_cell.angle_alpha   90.00
_cell.angle_beta   90.00
_cell.angle_gamma   90.00
#
_symmetry.space_group_name_H-M   'P 1'
#
loop_
_entity.id
_entity.type
_entity.pdbx_description
1 polymer ?
#
loop_
_entity_poly.entity_id
_entity_poly.type
_entity_poly.pdbx_seq_one_letter_code
_entity_poly.pdbx_strand_id
1 'polypeptide(L)'
;MEDRKIQWHPGFVAAMNLEFKENQRDLIFEKEYNLNTKPLETDLLIIKKNPAIELKNEIGGFFRGHNIMEYKSPGDEVNMNTFYKVQGYACIYKAAGTGTGEIEETDITTAIVREGKPKKLLQRLAEKGYPITNTRKGIYGIEAGGIFPTQIVVTKELDKEEHVWLASLSEKLEKEDMRKLLERVRGLTGEYDKEMADSILKVSIDANKHLIKEMMEDESMYETLMELMEPQIQIREQKS
;
A
#
# COMPACT_ATOMS: atom_id res chain seq x y z
N MET A 1 -19.70 -16.13 16.17
CA MET A 1 -18.62 -15.12 16.11
C MET A 1 -18.76 -14.45 14.77
N GLU A 2 -19.15 -13.19 14.71
CA GLU A 2 -19.11 -12.44 13.45
C GLU A 2 -17.68 -12.48 12.92
N ASP A 3 -17.49 -12.99 11.71
CA ASP A 3 -16.25 -12.83 10.96
C ASP A 3 -16.05 -11.32 10.75
N ARG A 4 -15.29 -10.69 11.66
CA ARG A 4 -14.91 -9.29 11.49
C ARG A 4 -14.02 -9.22 10.26
N LYS A 5 -14.57 -8.67 9.18
CA LYS A 5 -13.85 -8.39 7.94
C LYS A 5 -12.56 -7.64 8.26
N ILE A 6 -11.43 -8.17 7.81
CA ILE A 6 -10.11 -7.58 8.03
C ILE A 6 -10.07 -6.18 7.39
N GLN A 7 -9.62 -5.20 8.15
CA GLN A 7 -9.52 -3.81 7.72
C GLN A 7 -8.14 -3.57 7.11
N TRP A 8 -8.00 -3.82 5.80
CA TRP A 8 -6.71 -3.75 5.12
C TRP A 8 -6.19 -2.34 4.83
N HIS A 9 -7.07 -1.34 4.64
CA HIS A 9 -6.66 0.02 4.22
C HIS A 9 -5.72 0.72 5.20
N PRO A 10 -5.93 0.68 6.54
CA PRO A 10 -4.97 1.25 7.48
C PRO A 10 -3.59 0.58 7.38
N GLY A 11 -3.54 -0.75 7.20
CA GLY A 11 -2.29 -1.49 6.99
C GLY A 11 -1.61 -1.09 5.68
N PHE A 12 -2.37 -0.86 4.61
CA PHE A 12 -1.84 -0.37 3.33
C PHE A 12 -1.22 1.03 3.45
N VAL A 13 -1.95 1.99 4.03
CA VAL A 13 -1.44 3.36 4.21
C VAL A 13 -0.16 3.35 5.05
N ALA A 14 -0.13 2.55 6.11
CA ALA A 14 1.05 2.39 6.95
C ALA A 14 2.23 1.75 6.19
N ALA A 15 1.97 0.70 5.41
CA ALA A 15 2.99 0.08 4.56
C ALA A 15 3.60 1.09 3.60
N MET A 16 2.78 1.89 2.91
CA MET A 16 3.26 2.93 1.99
C MET A 16 4.13 4.00 2.69
N ASN A 17 3.79 4.39 3.93
CA ASN A 17 4.63 5.32 4.68
C ASN A 17 6.02 4.73 4.99
N LEU A 18 6.09 3.45 5.37
CA LEU A 18 7.36 2.77 5.64
C LEU A 18 8.15 2.45 4.37
N GLU A 19 7.47 2.12 3.27
CA GLU A 19 8.05 1.84 1.95
C GLU A 19 8.82 3.06 1.41
N PHE A 20 8.35 4.25 1.76
CA PHE A 20 8.93 5.54 1.38
C PHE A 20 9.62 6.26 2.55
N LYS A 21 9.97 5.55 3.63
CA LYS A 21 10.62 6.13 4.82
C LYS A 21 11.86 6.95 4.49
N GLU A 22 12.68 6.51 3.53
CA GLU A 22 13.88 7.23 3.13
C GLU A 22 13.59 8.58 2.44
N ASN A 23 12.37 8.77 1.94
CA ASN A 23 11.89 9.98 1.28
C ASN A 23 10.81 10.72 2.09
N GLN A 24 10.61 10.39 3.38
CA GLN A 24 9.52 10.94 4.19
C GLN A 24 9.52 12.48 4.27
N ARG A 25 10.70 13.12 4.21
CA ARG A 25 10.81 14.58 4.23
C ARG A 25 10.39 15.23 2.92
N ASP A 26 10.35 14.47 1.83
CA ASP A 26 10.11 14.95 0.47
C ASP A 26 8.69 14.69 -0.01
N LEU A 27 7.91 13.94 0.76
CA LEU A 27 6.55 13.50 0.43
C LEU A 27 5.52 14.04 1.42
N ILE A 28 4.28 14.15 0.96
CA ILE A 28 3.08 14.36 1.77
C ILE A 28 2.14 13.19 1.51
N PHE A 29 1.62 12.58 2.58
CA PHE A 29 0.69 11.46 2.53
C PHE A 29 -0.67 11.90 3.04
N GLU A 30 -1.68 11.88 2.17
CA GLU A 30 -3.06 12.19 2.50
C GLU A 30 -3.89 10.90 2.37
N LYS A 31 -4.25 10.30 3.51
CA LYS A 31 -5.10 9.11 3.57
C LYS A 31 -6.57 9.49 3.41
N GLU A 32 -7.36 8.65 2.74
CA GLU A 32 -8.81 8.88 2.56
C GLU A 32 -9.08 10.30 2.00
N TYR A 33 -8.31 10.69 0.98
CA TYR A 33 -8.33 12.07 0.49
C TYR A 33 -9.65 12.37 -0.22
N ASN A 34 -10.36 13.37 0.28
CA ASN A 34 -11.64 13.82 -0.25
C ASN A 34 -11.45 14.57 -1.59
N LEU A 35 -11.99 13.99 -2.67
CA LEU A 35 -11.87 14.54 -4.02
C LEU A 35 -12.85 15.70 -4.29
N ASN A 36 -13.93 15.83 -3.51
CA ASN A 36 -14.92 16.90 -3.61
C ASN A 36 -15.61 17.12 -2.25
N THR A 37 -16.55 18.06 -2.19
CA THR A 37 -17.34 18.44 -1.00
C THR A 37 -18.11 17.31 -0.29
N LYS A 38 -18.20 16.08 -0.85
CA LYS A 38 -18.72 14.81 -0.26
C LYS A 38 -18.18 13.55 -0.99
N PRO A 39 -18.45 12.33 -0.48
CA PRO A 39 -17.50 11.37 0.10
C PRO A 39 -16.75 10.51 -0.95
N LEU A 40 -16.39 11.08 -2.10
CA LEU A 40 -15.55 10.39 -3.06
C LEU A 40 -14.10 10.50 -2.57
N GLU A 41 -13.61 9.41 -2.01
CA GLU A 41 -12.25 9.32 -1.45
C GLU A 41 -11.42 8.32 -2.25
N THR A 42 -10.15 8.69 -2.47
CA THR A 42 -9.12 7.74 -2.88
C THR A 42 -8.43 7.21 -1.63
N ASP A 43 -7.92 5.97 -1.68
CA ASP A 43 -7.29 5.36 -0.50
C ASP A 43 -6.06 6.14 -0.03
N LEU A 44 -5.24 6.59 -0.98
CA LEU A 44 -4.04 7.37 -0.69
C LEU A 44 -3.70 8.34 -1.82
N LEU A 45 -3.35 9.58 -1.46
CA LEU A 45 -2.68 10.55 -2.32
C LEU A 45 -1.26 10.79 -1.79
N ILE A 46 -0.27 10.62 -2.65
CA ILE A 46 1.13 10.97 -2.36
C ILE A 46 1.53 12.17 -3.23
N ILE A 47 1.93 13.26 -2.59
CA ILE A 47 2.41 14.48 -3.27
C ILE A 47 3.91 14.63 -3.04
N LYS A 48 4.68 14.80 -4.12
CA LYS A 48 6.10 15.18 -4.04
C LYS A 48 6.20 16.68 -3.77
N LYS A 49 6.94 17.07 -2.73
CA LYS A 49 7.21 18.49 -2.45
C LYS A 49 8.04 19.16 -3.56
N ASN A 50 8.85 18.36 -4.25
CA ASN A 50 9.56 18.75 -5.46
C ASN A 50 9.29 17.69 -6.54
N PRO A 51 8.55 18.00 -7.64
CA PRO A 51 8.26 17.04 -8.70
C PRO A 51 9.50 16.40 -9.34
N ALA A 52 10.66 17.06 -9.29
CA ALA A 52 11.91 16.56 -9.85
C ALA A 52 12.67 15.57 -8.95
N ILE A 53 12.26 15.33 -7.70
CA ILE A 53 13.01 14.44 -6.81
C ILE A 53 12.90 12.98 -7.26
N GLU A 54 14.02 12.27 -7.31
CA GLU A 54 14.02 10.82 -7.57
C GLU A 54 13.79 10.07 -6.25
N LEU A 55 12.76 9.22 -6.23
CA LEU A 55 12.44 8.41 -5.06
C LEU A 55 13.30 7.14 -5.09
N LYS A 56 13.79 6.74 -3.91
CA LYS A 56 14.65 5.54 -3.80
C LYS A 56 13.85 4.26 -3.99
N ASN A 57 12.61 4.24 -3.50
CA ASN A 57 11.72 3.10 -3.68
C ASN A 57 11.31 2.97 -5.15
N GLU A 58 11.42 1.76 -5.69
CA GLU A 58 11.16 1.51 -7.10
C GLU A 58 9.71 1.75 -7.55
N ILE A 59 8.72 1.60 -6.66
CA ILE A 59 7.32 1.97 -6.93
C ILE A 59 7.22 3.46 -7.23
N GLY A 60 8.05 4.26 -6.57
CA GLY A 60 8.17 5.70 -6.77
C GLY A 60 8.82 6.11 -8.07
N GLY A 61 9.47 5.18 -8.80
CA GLY A 61 10.05 5.46 -10.11
C GLY A 61 9.01 5.85 -11.17
N PHE A 62 7.74 5.46 -10.96
CA PHE A 62 6.61 5.86 -11.81
C PHE A 62 5.98 7.19 -11.39
N PHE A 63 6.27 7.68 -10.17
CA PHE A 63 5.58 8.81 -9.57
C PHE A 63 6.00 10.15 -10.18
N ARG A 64 5.00 11.01 -10.37
CA ARG A 64 5.15 12.43 -10.69
C ARG A 64 4.76 13.29 -9.48
N GLY A 65 4.51 14.57 -9.63
CA GLY A 65 4.17 15.46 -8.52
C GLY A 65 3.01 14.96 -7.67
N HIS A 66 1.97 14.40 -8.31
CA HIS A 66 0.74 13.97 -7.64
C HIS A 66 0.38 12.52 -8.01
N ASN A 67 0.24 11.64 -7.01
CA ASN A 67 0.12 10.20 -7.24
C ASN A 67 -1.09 9.65 -6.48
N ILE A 68 -2.13 9.32 -7.22
CA ILE A 68 -3.42 8.88 -6.68
C ILE A 68 -3.47 7.37 -6.68
N MET A 69 -3.74 6.76 -5.53
CA MET A 69 -3.62 5.33 -5.35
C MET A 69 -4.92 4.73 -4.82
N GLU A 70 -5.28 3.58 -5.40
CA GLU A 70 -6.34 2.70 -4.92
C GLU A 70 -5.72 1.35 -4.55
N TYR A 71 -6.02 0.88 -3.34
CA TYR A 71 -5.65 -0.43 -2.85
C TYR A 71 -6.82 -1.39 -2.92
N LYS A 72 -6.54 -2.62 -3.37
CA LYS A 72 -7.53 -3.71 -3.42
C LYS A 72 -7.09 -4.83 -2.52
N SER A 73 -7.97 -5.18 -1.56
CA SER A 73 -7.75 -6.25 -0.60
C SER A 73 -7.44 -7.59 -1.32
N PRO A 74 -6.68 -8.51 -0.72
CA PRO A 74 -6.26 -9.78 -1.33
C PRO A 74 -7.32 -10.54 -2.13
N GLY A 75 -8.54 -10.62 -1.61
CA GLY A 75 -9.69 -11.31 -2.22
C GLY A 75 -10.56 -10.47 -3.16
N ASP A 76 -10.33 -9.16 -3.27
CA ASP A 76 -11.14 -8.29 -4.12
C ASP A 76 -10.82 -8.46 -5.60
N GLU A 77 -11.85 -8.35 -6.44
CA GLU A 77 -11.65 -8.31 -7.89
C GLU A 77 -11.02 -6.97 -8.31
N VAL A 78 -10.08 -7.06 -9.25
CA VAL A 78 -9.50 -5.91 -9.96
C VAL A 78 -9.76 -6.09 -11.45
N ASN A 79 -10.56 -5.20 -12.01
CA ASN A 79 -11.07 -5.29 -13.38
C ASN A 79 -11.07 -3.90 -14.07
N MET A 80 -11.62 -3.82 -15.29
CA MET A 80 -11.66 -2.56 -16.05
C MET A 80 -12.43 -1.44 -15.34
N ASN A 81 -13.44 -1.77 -14.52
CA ASN A 81 -14.17 -0.77 -13.75
C ASN A 81 -13.26 -0.17 -12.66
N THR A 82 -12.39 -0.97 -12.04
CA THR A 82 -11.37 -0.46 -11.12
C THR A 82 -10.42 0.51 -11.84
N PHE A 83 -9.96 0.14 -13.03
CA PHE A 83 -9.12 1.02 -13.85
C PHE A 83 -9.83 2.35 -14.17
N TYR A 84 -11.07 2.31 -14.68
CA TYR A 84 -11.81 3.54 -14.98
C TYR A 84 -12.13 4.37 -13.74
N LYS A 85 -12.43 3.72 -12.60
CA LYS A 85 -12.68 4.39 -11.32
C LYS A 85 -11.48 5.23 -10.92
N VAL A 86 -10.27 4.64 -10.93
CA VAL A 86 -9.03 5.32 -10.56
C VAL A 86 -8.70 6.46 -11.53
N GLN A 87 -8.91 6.27 -12.83
CA GLN A 87 -8.78 7.37 -13.80
C GLN A 87 -9.78 8.49 -13.52
N GLY A 88 -11.02 8.16 -13.15
CA GLY A 88 -12.05 9.12 -12.77
C GLY A 88 -11.69 9.90 -11.50
N TYR A 89 -11.07 9.26 -10.51
CA TYR A 89 -10.55 9.93 -9.32
C TYR A 89 -9.52 10.99 -9.67
N ALA A 90 -8.59 10.67 -10.57
CA ALA A 90 -7.61 11.63 -11.07
C ALA A 90 -8.26 12.79 -11.85
N CYS A 91 -9.30 12.54 -12.64
CA CYS A 91 -10.07 13.61 -13.28
C CYS A 91 -10.70 14.55 -12.26
N ILE A 92 -11.34 14.01 -11.22
CA ILE A 92 -11.98 14.83 -10.17
C ILE A 92 -10.91 15.61 -9.41
N TYR A 93 -9.79 14.98 -9.05
CA TYR A 93 -8.66 15.64 -8.40
C TYR A 93 -8.14 16.83 -9.22
N LYS A 94 -7.86 16.60 -10.52
CA LYS A 94 -7.42 17.64 -11.45
C LYS A 94 -8.45 18.77 -11.58
N ALA A 95 -9.73 18.43 -11.67
CA ALA A 95 -10.81 19.41 -11.79
C ALA A 95 -11.05 20.21 -10.49
N ALA A 96 -10.82 19.60 -9.33
CA ALA A 96 -10.98 20.24 -8.04
C ALA A 96 -9.90 21.30 -7.75
N GLY A 97 -8.73 21.20 -8.41
CA GLY A 97 -7.71 22.26 -8.50
C GLY A 97 -7.51 23.03 -7.19
N THR A 98 -7.30 22.30 -6.09
CA THR A 98 -7.42 22.85 -4.74
C THR A 98 -6.28 23.82 -4.40
N GLY A 99 -6.57 25.12 -4.53
CA GLY A 99 -6.08 26.20 -3.66
C GLY A 99 -4.59 26.55 -3.64
N THR A 100 -3.70 25.84 -4.33
CA THR A 100 -2.24 26.08 -4.28
C THR A 100 -1.59 26.41 -5.63
N GLY A 101 -2.34 26.29 -6.73
CA GLY A 101 -1.87 26.56 -8.09
C GLY A 101 -2.54 25.64 -9.11
N GLU A 102 -2.26 25.86 -10.39
CA GLU A 102 -2.72 25.00 -11.47
C GLU A 102 -1.88 23.71 -11.48
N ILE A 103 -2.50 22.55 -11.19
CA ILE A 103 -1.83 21.24 -11.27
C ILE A 103 -1.88 20.79 -12.74
N GLU A 104 -0.74 20.63 -13.39
CA GLU A 104 -0.67 20.13 -14.77
C GLU A 104 -1.14 18.66 -14.85
N GLU A 105 -1.96 18.30 -15.84
CA GLU A 105 -2.39 16.91 -16.02
C GLU A 105 -1.21 15.96 -16.25
N THR A 106 -0.13 16.47 -16.84
CA THR A 106 1.08 15.70 -17.07
C THR A 106 1.82 15.38 -15.77
N ASP A 107 1.52 16.06 -14.66
CA ASP A 107 2.17 15.84 -13.36
C ASP A 107 1.38 14.90 -12.43
N ILE A 108 0.27 14.33 -12.93
CA ILE A 108 -0.58 13.39 -12.21
C ILE A 108 -0.33 11.96 -12.72
N THR A 109 -0.16 11.02 -11.79
CA THR A 109 -0.20 9.58 -12.08
C THR A 109 -1.19 8.87 -11.18
N THR A 110 -1.55 7.65 -11.57
CA THR A 110 -2.37 6.79 -10.74
C THR A 110 -1.76 5.42 -10.50
N ALA A 111 -2.15 4.75 -9.42
CA ALA A 111 -1.71 3.41 -9.08
C ALA A 111 -2.84 2.53 -8.57
N ILE A 112 -2.84 1.27 -8.99
CA ILE A 112 -3.65 0.20 -8.39
C ILE A 112 -2.71 -0.75 -7.68
N VAL A 113 -2.83 -0.87 -6.36
CA VAL A 113 -2.02 -1.78 -5.54
C VAL A 113 -2.86 -2.97 -5.14
N ARG A 114 -2.37 -4.19 -5.42
CA ARG A 114 -3.06 -5.42 -5.00
C ARG A 114 -2.09 -6.57 -4.81
N GLU A 115 -2.53 -7.60 -4.08
CA GLU A 115 -1.66 -8.74 -3.75
C GLU A 115 -1.25 -9.58 -4.98
N GLY A 116 -2.19 -10.32 -5.58
CA GLY A 116 -1.95 -11.19 -6.74
C GLY A 116 -2.00 -10.49 -8.10
N LYS A 117 -1.43 -11.09 -9.14
CA LYS A 117 -1.47 -10.49 -10.48
C LYS A 117 -2.88 -10.44 -11.07
N PRO A 118 -3.44 -9.26 -11.45
CA PRO A 118 -4.77 -9.18 -12.06
C PRO A 118 -4.72 -9.54 -13.55
N LYS A 119 -4.48 -10.82 -13.86
CA LYS A 119 -4.24 -11.33 -15.23
C LYS A 119 -5.34 -10.92 -16.21
N LYS A 120 -6.61 -11.00 -15.81
CA LYS A 120 -7.76 -10.63 -16.64
C LYS A 120 -7.77 -9.14 -16.99
N LEU A 121 -7.45 -8.25 -16.05
CA LEU A 121 -7.34 -6.82 -16.31
C LEU A 121 -6.20 -6.53 -17.28
N LEU A 122 -5.00 -7.07 -17.01
CA LEU A 122 -3.83 -6.87 -17.87
C LEU A 122 -4.09 -7.36 -19.30
N GLN A 123 -4.71 -8.53 -19.46
CA GLN A 123 -5.13 -9.04 -20.75
C GLN A 123 -6.11 -8.08 -21.44
N ARG A 124 -7.13 -7.60 -20.71
CA ARG A 124 -8.16 -6.72 -21.28
C ARG A 124 -7.62 -5.35 -21.69
N LEU A 125 -6.65 -4.83 -20.96
CA LEU A 125 -5.91 -3.61 -21.31
C LEU A 125 -5.11 -3.83 -22.60
N ALA A 126 -4.35 -4.93 -22.70
CA ALA A 126 -3.60 -5.27 -23.91
C ALA A 126 -4.52 -5.45 -25.13
N GLU A 127 -5.66 -6.14 -24.99
CA GLU A 127 -6.67 -6.31 -26.05
C GLU A 127 -7.24 -4.97 -26.55
N LYS A 128 -7.30 -3.96 -25.66
CA LYS A 128 -7.74 -2.60 -25.98
C LYS A 128 -6.62 -1.71 -26.53
N GLY A 129 -5.41 -2.22 -26.68
CA GLY A 129 -4.26 -1.50 -27.23
C GLY A 129 -3.52 -0.62 -26.22
N TYR A 130 -3.73 -0.82 -24.91
CA TYR A 130 -2.92 -0.14 -23.89
C TYR A 130 -1.54 -0.82 -23.82
N PRO A 131 -0.43 -0.10 -24.10
CA PRO A 131 0.90 -0.66 -23.95
C PRO A 131 1.21 -0.88 -22.47
N ILE A 132 1.56 -2.12 -22.12
CA ILE A 132 1.94 -2.50 -20.76
C ILE A 132 3.44 -2.75 -20.73
N THR A 133 4.15 -2.01 -19.89
CA THR A 133 5.57 -2.21 -19.60
C THR A 133 5.73 -2.92 -18.26
N ASN A 134 6.77 -3.73 -18.12
CA ASN A 134 7.18 -4.31 -16.85
C ASN A 134 8.71 -4.19 -16.77
N THR A 135 9.17 -3.05 -16.25
CA THR A 135 10.60 -2.79 -16.09
C THR A 135 11.15 -3.41 -14.82
N ARG A 136 10.28 -3.64 -13.84
CA ARG A 136 10.59 -4.20 -12.52
C ARG A 136 9.52 -5.21 -12.13
N LYS A 137 9.96 -6.30 -11.52
CA LYS A 137 9.08 -7.42 -11.17
C LYS A 137 7.95 -6.91 -10.26
N GLY A 138 6.70 -7.28 -10.58
CA GLY A 138 5.53 -6.83 -9.84
C GLY A 138 5.05 -5.40 -10.15
N ILE A 139 5.76 -4.61 -10.96
CA ILE A 139 5.36 -3.25 -11.33
C ILE A 139 5.03 -3.22 -12.83
N TYR A 140 3.77 -2.94 -13.15
CA TYR A 140 3.26 -2.93 -14.53
C TYR A 140 2.81 -1.51 -14.89
N GLY A 141 3.56 -0.83 -15.78
CA GLY A 141 3.27 0.53 -16.22
C GLY A 141 2.36 0.58 -17.45
N ILE A 142 1.44 1.55 -17.46
CA ILE A 142 0.55 1.88 -18.58
C ILE A 142 0.68 3.37 -18.81
N GLU A 143 1.64 3.76 -19.65
CA GLU A 143 1.98 5.18 -19.87
C GLU A 143 1.07 5.87 -20.88
N ALA A 144 0.45 5.11 -21.79
CA ALA A 144 -0.36 5.65 -22.88
C ALA A 144 -1.72 4.94 -23.01
N GLY A 145 -2.66 5.60 -23.68
CA GLY A 145 -4.02 5.10 -23.94
C GLY A 145 -5.07 5.52 -22.89
N GLY A 146 -4.64 5.86 -21.66
CA GLY A 146 -5.48 6.45 -20.62
C GLY A 146 -5.36 7.98 -20.55
N ILE A 147 -6.20 8.62 -19.73
CA ILE A 147 -6.10 10.08 -19.48
C ILE A 147 -4.84 10.39 -18.65
N PHE A 148 -4.60 9.59 -17.62
CA PHE A 148 -3.41 9.69 -16.76
C PHE A 148 -2.63 8.38 -16.80
N PRO A 149 -1.30 8.42 -16.80
CA PRO A 149 -0.48 7.21 -16.67
C PRO A 149 -0.80 6.44 -15.41
N THR A 150 -0.83 5.13 -15.52
CA THR A 150 -1.25 4.23 -14.46
C THR A 150 -0.24 3.12 -14.25
N GLN A 151 0.14 2.85 -13.00
CA GLN A 151 0.85 1.62 -12.65
C GLN A 151 -0.04 0.63 -11.90
N ILE A 152 0.20 -0.66 -12.11
CA ILE A 152 -0.39 -1.74 -11.32
C ILE A 152 0.75 -2.38 -10.54
N VAL A 153 0.67 -2.32 -9.21
CA VAL A 153 1.64 -2.93 -8.29
C VAL A 153 1.07 -4.22 -7.75
N VAL A 154 1.79 -5.32 -8.00
CA VAL A 154 1.45 -6.68 -7.59
C VAL A 154 2.37 -7.09 -6.45
N THR A 155 1.92 -6.90 -5.20
CA THR A 155 2.81 -7.01 -4.03
C THR A 155 3.41 -8.40 -3.85
N LYS A 156 2.70 -9.46 -4.27
CA LYS A 156 3.21 -10.85 -4.22
C LYS A 156 4.36 -11.12 -5.20
N GLU A 157 4.54 -10.27 -6.21
CA GLU A 157 5.61 -10.41 -7.20
C GLU A 157 6.84 -9.57 -6.85
N LEU A 158 6.71 -8.55 -6.00
CA LEU A 158 7.81 -7.71 -5.53
C LEU A 158 8.88 -8.54 -4.80
N ASP A 159 10.07 -7.97 -4.67
CA ASP A 159 11.09 -8.54 -3.80
C ASP A 159 10.63 -8.47 -2.34
N LYS A 160 10.56 -9.62 -1.67
CA LYS A 160 10.01 -9.70 -0.31
C LYS A 160 10.94 -9.11 0.75
N GLU A 161 12.24 -9.01 0.51
CA GLU A 161 13.20 -8.40 1.44
C GLU A 161 13.12 -6.88 1.37
N GLU A 162 13.05 -6.35 0.15
CA GLU A 162 12.94 -4.90 -0.06
C GLU A 162 11.56 -4.38 0.34
N HIS A 163 10.48 -5.10 0.00
CA HIS A 163 9.10 -4.68 0.21
C HIS A 163 8.38 -5.48 1.31
N VAL A 164 9.08 -5.83 2.41
CA VAL A 164 8.52 -6.59 3.56
C VAL A 164 7.17 -6.03 3.99
N TRP A 165 7.03 -4.70 4.05
CA TRP A 165 5.82 -4.03 4.52
C TRP A 165 4.59 -4.34 3.66
N LEU A 166 4.73 -4.25 2.34
CA LEU A 166 3.67 -4.56 1.38
C LEU A 166 3.45 -6.06 1.19
N ALA A 167 4.53 -6.85 1.24
CA ALA A 167 4.46 -8.31 1.15
C ALA A 167 3.70 -8.93 2.35
N SER A 168 3.74 -8.26 3.50
CA SER A 168 3.03 -8.67 4.71
C SER A 168 1.51 -8.47 4.63
N LEU A 169 1.01 -7.69 3.67
CA LEU A 169 -0.42 -7.46 3.46
C LEU A 169 -1.07 -8.63 2.70
N SER A 170 -1.04 -9.82 3.30
CA SER A 170 -1.52 -11.07 2.71
C SER A 170 -2.29 -11.93 3.72
N GLU A 171 -3.27 -12.69 3.22
CA GLU A 171 -3.98 -13.74 3.99
C GLU A 171 -3.24 -15.09 3.98
N LYS A 172 -2.07 -15.14 3.33
CA LYS A 172 -1.32 -16.38 3.05
C LYS A 172 0.15 -16.21 3.40
N LEU A 173 0.43 -15.56 4.53
CA LEU A 173 1.80 -15.44 5.03
C LEU A 173 2.33 -16.80 5.44
N GLU A 174 3.62 -17.01 5.19
CA GLU A 174 4.36 -18.15 5.72
C GLU A 174 5.12 -17.75 7.00
N LYS A 175 5.58 -18.73 7.79
CA LYS A 175 6.31 -18.46 9.05
C LYS A 175 7.51 -17.53 8.83
N GLU A 176 8.20 -17.74 7.71
CA GLU A 176 9.35 -16.93 7.31
C GLU A 176 8.98 -15.48 6.96
N ASP A 177 7.82 -15.25 6.33
CA ASP A 177 7.34 -13.90 6.03
C ASP A 177 7.03 -13.14 7.33
N MET A 178 6.36 -13.80 8.29
CA MET A 178 6.09 -13.23 9.60
C MET A 178 7.37 -12.97 10.38
N ARG A 179 8.35 -13.89 10.35
CA ARG A 179 9.66 -13.70 10.99
C ARG A 179 10.35 -12.43 10.49
N LYS A 180 10.43 -12.25 9.16
CA LYS A 180 11.04 -11.05 8.55
C LYS A 180 10.31 -9.77 8.92
N LEU A 181 8.98 -9.79 8.95
CA LEU A 181 8.19 -8.66 9.40
C LEU A 181 8.56 -8.27 10.83
N LEU A 182 8.57 -9.23 11.77
CA LEU A 182 8.88 -8.98 13.18
C LEU A 182 10.32 -8.47 13.36
N GLU A 183 11.28 -9.01 12.62
CA GLU A 183 12.67 -8.52 12.59
C GLU A 183 12.75 -7.08 12.10
N ARG A 184 11.99 -6.74 11.04
CA ARG A 184 11.95 -5.39 10.50
C ARG A 184 11.34 -4.40 11.50
N VAL A 185 10.29 -4.80 12.23
CA VAL A 185 9.68 -3.99 13.30
C VAL A 185 10.66 -3.73 14.44
N ARG A 186 11.37 -4.77 14.91
CA ARG A 186 12.38 -4.64 15.98
C ARG A 186 13.48 -3.65 15.64
N GLY A 187 13.86 -3.56 14.36
CA GLY A 187 14.88 -2.62 13.88
C GLY A 187 14.44 -1.14 13.86
N LEU A 188 13.16 -0.83 14.14
CA LEU A 188 12.65 0.54 14.12
C LEU A 188 12.95 1.27 15.43
N THR A 189 13.47 2.49 15.31
CA THR A 189 13.79 3.35 16.45
C THR A 189 12.83 4.53 16.62
N GLY A 190 12.21 5.01 15.54
CA GLY A 190 11.27 6.14 15.56
C GLY A 190 9.87 5.74 16.01
N GLU A 191 9.24 6.56 16.85
CA GLU A 191 7.88 6.34 17.36
C GLU A 191 6.84 6.27 16.23
N TYR A 192 6.91 7.20 15.27
CA TYR A 192 6.03 7.20 14.10
C TYR A 192 6.16 5.92 13.26
N ASP A 193 7.39 5.48 13.00
CA ASP A 193 7.63 4.26 12.22
C ASP A 193 7.08 3.03 12.94
N LYS A 194 7.21 2.97 14.27
CA LYS A 194 6.64 1.89 15.09
C LYS A 194 5.12 1.88 15.01
N GLU A 195 4.47 3.04 15.09
CA GLU A 195 3.02 3.14 14.93
C GLU A 195 2.53 2.63 13.56
N MET A 196 3.28 2.95 12.49
CA MET A 196 2.98 2.41 11.16
C MET A 196 3.18 0.89 11.13
N ALA A 197 4.28 0.39 11.68
CA ALA A 197 4.57 -1.04 11.73
C ALA A 197 3.52 -1.82 12.53
N ASP A 198 3.02 -1.26 13.64
CA ASP A 198 1.95 -1.84 14.45
C ASP A 198 0.65 -2.00 13.65
N SER A 199 0.33 -1.04 12.79
CA SER A 199 -0.84 -1.12 11.92
C SER A 199 -0.72 -2.27 10.91
N ILE A 200 0.48 -2.50 10.36
CA ILE A 200 0.76 -3.62 9.45
C ILE A 200 0.73 -4.95 10.20
N LEU A 201 1.38 -5.03 11.36
CA LEU A 201 1.41 -6.21 12.21
C LEU A 201 0.00 -6.66 12.59
N LYS A 202 -0.84 -5.71 13.03
CA LYS A 202 -2.22 -6.00 13.42
C LYS A 202 -3.01 -6.67 12.29
N VAL A 203 -2.96 -6.08 11.10
CA VAL A 203 -3.67 -6.62 9.92
C VAL A 203 -3.10 -7.99 9.52
N SER A 204 -1.78 -8.14 9.55
CA SER A 204 -1.08 -9.39 9.23
C SER A 204 -1.45 -10.51 10.20
N ILE A 205 -1.48 -10.23 11.50
CA ILE A 205 -1.87 -11.18 12.56
C ILE A 205 -3.36 -11.54 12.43
N ASP A 206 -4.22 -10.54 12.26
CA ASP A 206 -5.67 -10.76 12.15
C ASP A 206 -6.03 -11.63 10.93
N ALA A 207 -5.30 -11.46 9.83
CA ALA A 207 -5.45 -12.26 8.61
C ALA A 207 -4.86 -13.67 8.72
N ASN A 208 -3.84 -13.88 9.55
CA ASN A 208 -3.07 -15.12 9.63
C ASN A 208 -3.13 -15.76 11.03
N LYS A 209 -4.27 -15.72 11.71
CA LYS A 209 -4.45 -16.25 13.08
C LYS A 209 -4.02 -17.72 13.25
N HIS A 210 -4.19 -18.54 12.22
CA HIS A 210 -3.75 -19.94 12.24
C HIS A 210 -2.22 -20.04 12.32
N LEU A 211 -1.52 -19.25 11.51
CA LEU A 211 -0.06 -19.16 11.50
C LEU A 211 0.48 -18.70 12.85
N ILE A 212 -0.15 -17.69 13.46
CA ILE A 212 0.26 -17.19 14.78
C ILE A 212 0.15 -18.28 15.85
N LYS A 213 -0.92 -19.09 15.83
CA LYS A 213 -1.05 -20.21 16.77
C LYS A 213 0.07 -21.24 16.59
N GLU A 214 0.40 -21.59 15.35
CA GLU A 214 1.52 -22.50 15.06
C GLU A 214 2.89 -21.92 15.45
N MET A 215 3.02 -20.60 15.46
CA MET A 215 4.25 -19.92 15.87
C MET A 215 4.37 -19.78 17.38
N MET A 216 3.26 -19.76 18.12
CA MET A 216 3.28 -19.80 19.59
C MET A 216 3.79 -21.12 20.16
N GLU A 217 3.82 -22.20 19.36
CA GLU A 217 4.40 -23.48 19.73
C GLU A 217 5.94 -23.53 19.53
N ASP A 218 6.52 -22.50 18.89
CA ASP A 218 7.96 -22.33 18.71
C ASP A 218 8.49 -21.33 19.75
N GLU A 219 9.34 -21.77 20.67
CA GLU A 219 9.84 -20.94 21.80
C GLU A 219 10.50 -19.63 21.33
N SER A 220 11.27 -19.67 20.24
CA SER A 220 12.02 -18.50 19.74
C SER A 220 11.11 -17.44 19.13
N MET A 221 10.07 -17.88 18.40
CA MET A 221 9.09 -17.00 17.79
C MET A 221 8.08 -16.49 18.82
N TYR A 222 7.75 -17.30 19.82
CA TYR A 222 6.89 -16.90 20.94
C TYR A 222 7.47 -15.71 21.69
N GLU A 223 8.74 -15.76 22.10
CA GLU A 223 9.39 -14.62 22.78
C GLU A 223 9.35 -13.35 21.92
N THR A 224 9.58 -13.49 20.62
CA THR A 224 9.53 -12.37 19.68
C THR A 224 8.15 -11.75 19.53
N LEU A 225 7.12 -12.57 19.43
CA LEU A 225 5.73 -12.11 19.40
C LEU A 225 5.35 -11.43 20.72
N MET A 226 5.74 -12.01 21.86
CA MET A 226 5.41 -11.46 23.17
C MET A 226 6.07 -10.10 23.42
N GLU A 227 7.35 -9.93 23.10
CA GLU A 227 8.06 -8.65 23.22
C GLU A 227 7.38 -7.54 22.39
N LEU A 228 6.97 -7.87 21.16
CA LEU A 228 6.32 -6.90 20.27
C LEU A 228 4.87 -6.59 20.67
N MET A 229 4.16 -7.54 21.30
CA MET A 229 2.80 -7.34 21.78
C MET A 229 2.74 -6.68 23.17
N GLU A 230 3.83 -6.69 23.93
CA GLU A 230 3.90 -6.18 25.30
C GLU A 230 3.35 -4.76 25.46
N PRO A 231 3.69 -3.77 24.60
CA PRO A 231 3.15 -2.42 24.73
C PRO A 231 1.62 -2.37 24.59
N GLN A 232 1.05 -3.19 23.70
CA GLN A 232 -0.39 -3.23 23.46
C GLN A 232 -1.14 -3.93 24.60
N ILE A 233 -0.53 -4.94 25.21
CA ILE A 233 -1.07 -5.63 26.39
C ILE A 233 -1.13 -4.65 27.56
N GLN A 234 -0.05 -3.91 27.83
CA GLN A 234 0.00 -2.92 28.91
C GLN A 234 -1.05 -1.80 28.74
N ILE A 235 -1.23 -1.29 27.52
CA ILE A 235 -2.29 -0.29 27.23
C ILE A 235 -3.69 -0.84 27.49
N ARG A 236 -3.92 -2.13 27.21
CA ARG A 236 -5.22 -2.77 27.40
C ARG A 236 -5.52 -3.03 28.88
N GLU A 237 -4.50 -3.40 29.65
CA GLU A 237 -4.60 -3.60 31.11
C GLU A 237 -4.80 -2.30 31.87
N GLN A 238 -4.21 -1.19 31.43
CA GLN A 238 -4.45 0.15 32.02
C GLN A 238 -5.85 0.72 31.72
N LYS A 239 -6.54 0.18 30.71
CA LYS A 239 -7.90 0.58 30.31
C LYS A 239 -8.99 -0.34 30.86
N SER A 240 -8.62 -1.40 31.58
CA SER A 240 -9.53 -2.36 32.21
C SER A 240 -9.60 -2.16 33.73
#